data_AF-A0A803NQK3-F1
#
_entry.id   AF-A0A803NQK3-F1
#
_cell.length_a   1.000
_cell.length_b   1.000
_cell.length_c   1.000
_cell.angle_alpha   90.00
_cell.angle_beta   90.00
_cell.angle_gamma   90.00
#
_symmetry.space_group_name_H-M   'P 1'
#
loop_
_entity.id
_entity.type
_entity.pdbx_description
1 polymer ?
#
loop_
_entity_poly.entity_id
_entity_poly.type
_entity_poly.pdbx_seq_one_letter_code
_entity_poly.pdbx_strand_id
1 'polypeptide(L)'
;MEVEAHQFDPVASKLGWEIIFKPMFGMTTDQAAVEENEAKLVKVLDVYENRLSKSKYMGGDCITLADLHHLPNLQCLLGTNVKSQFESRPHVKAWVADITSRPTWAKVLAMLKP
;
A
#
# COMPACT_ATOMS: atom_id res chain seq x y z
N MET A 1 -15.73 2.99 -2.89
CA MET A 1 -14.56 2.48 -3.61
C MET A 1 -13.54 3.59 -3.87
N GLU A 2 -13.86 4.66 -4.61
CA GLU A 2 -13.03 5.90 -4.64
C GLU A 2 -12.78 6.46 -3.22
N VAL A 3 -13.80 6.42 -2.37
CA VAL A 3 -13.74 6.87 -0.97
C VAL A 3 -12.65 6.16 -0.16
N GLU A 4 -12.39 4.88 -0.42
CA GLU A 4 -11.39 4.07 0.30
C GLU A 4 -9.97 4.41 -0.16
N ALA A 5 -9.76 4.59 -1.47
CA ALA A 5 -8.50 5.06 -2.02
C ALA A 5 -8.12 6.46 -1.50
N HIS A 6 -9.10 7.35 -1.31
CA HIS A 6 -8.89 8.64 -0.66
C HIS A 6 -8.47 8.54 0.82
N GLN A 7 -8.72 7.40 1.49
CA GLN A 7 -8.21 7.17 2.85
C GLN A 7 -6.82 6.54 2.85
N PHE A 8 -6.53 5.64 1.89
CA PHE A 8 -5.22 4.99 1.78
C PHE A 8 -4.12 5.94 1.33
N ASP A 9 -4.33 6.66 0.22
CA ASP A 9 -3.28 7.40 -0.47
C ASP A 9 -2.59 8.47 0.41
N PRO A 10 -3.31 9.32 1.17
CA PRO A 10 -2.67 10.33 2.01
C PRO A 10 -1.82 9.73 3.13
N VAL A 11 -2.23 8.58 3.67
CA VAL A 11 -1.53 7.91 4.76
C VAL A 11 -0.31 7.16 4.23
N ALA A 12 -0.48 6.41 3.14
CA ALA A 12 0.60 5.65 2.52
C ALA A 12 1.70 6.57 1.96
N SER A 13 1.32 7.68 1.32
CA SER A 13 2.25 8.68 0.81
C SER A 13 3.08 9.32 1.93
N LYS A 14 2.46 9.65 3.07
CA LYS A 14 3.16 10.20 4.24
C LYS A 14 4.15 9.21 4.84
N LEU A 15 3.77 7.93 4.96
CA LEU A 15 4.68 6.89 5.41
C LEU A 15 5.87 6.72 4.45
N GLY A 16 5.62 6.68 3.14
CA GLY A 16 6.69 6.63 2.14
C GLY A 16 7.62 7.84 2.22
N TRP A 17 7.07 9.05 2.43
CA TRP A 17 7.85 10.27 2.63
C TRP A 17 8.79 10.17 3.82
N GLU A 18 8.26 9.80 4.98
CA GLU A 18 9.04 9.71 6.23
C GLU A 18 10.10 8.60 6.19
N ILE A 19 9.76 7.43 5.67
CA ILE A 19 10.58 6.22 5.80
C ILE A 19 11.58 6.06 4.63
N ILE A 20 11.20 6.49 3.43
CA ILE A 20 11.99 6.24 2.22
C ILE A 20 12.62 7.52 1.69
N PHE A 21 11.80 8.54 1.43
CA PHE A 21 12.27 9.74 0.72
C PHE A 21 13.10 10.67 1.60
N LYS A 22 12.69 10.94 2.84
CA LYS A 22 13.49 11.77 3.76
C LYS A 22 14.92 11.24 3.93
N PRO A 23 15.16 9.95 4.27
CA PRO A 23 16.51 9.41 4.34
C PRO A 23 17.28 9.51 3.01
N MET A 24 16.61 9.28 1.88
CA MET A 24 17.20 9.43 0.54
C MET A 24 17.70 10.85 0.27
N PHE A 25 17.03 11.86 0.83
CA PHE A 25 17.42 13.28 0.74
C PHE A 25 18.31 13.76 1.90
N GLY A 26 18.79 12.86 2.77
CA GLY A 26 19.61 13.22 3.93
C GLY A 26 18.83 13.90 5.07
N MET A 27 17.50 13.81 5.06
CA MET A 27 16.63 14.29 6.13
C MET A 27 16.39 13.19 7.16
N THR A 28 16.06 13.60 8.40
CA THR A 28 15.71 12.66 9.48
C THR A 28 14.24 12.29 9.45
N THR A 29 13.93 10.99 9.61
CA THR A 29 12.58 10.47 9.78
C THR A 29 11.95 11.01 11.06
N ASP A 30 10.72 11.53 10.97
CA ASP A 30 9.93 11.87 12.15
C ASP A 30 9.17 10.62 12.63
N GLN A 31 9.64 10.05 13.72
CA GLN A 31 9.08 8.79 14.21
C GLN A 31 7.67 8.93 14.78
N ALA A 32 7.31 10.09 15.32
CA ALA A 32 5.94 10.34 15.78
C ALA A 32 4.98 10.38 14.59
N ALA A 33 5.40 11.01 13.48
CA ALA A 33 4.62 11.00 12.24
C ALA A 33 4.47 9.59 11.65
N VAL A 34 5.51 8.75 11.73
CA VAL A 34 5.43 7.34 11.29
C VAL A 34 4.41 6.57 12.13
N GLU A 35 4.51 6.63 13.45
CA GLU A 35 3.58 5.91 14.36
C GLU A 35 2.12 6.37 14.16
N GLU A 36 1.89 7.68 14.01
CA GLU A 36 0.55 8.23 13.77
C GLU A 36 -0.04 7.71 12.46
N ASN A 37 0.73 7.74 11.37
CA ASN A 37 0.24 7.31 10.06
C ASN A 37 0.16 5.78 9.96
N GLU A 38 1.02 5.02 10.63
CA GLU A 38 0.89 3.57 10.70
C GLU A 38 -0.39 3.16 11.44
N ALA A 39 -0.73 3.83 12.56
CA ALA A 39 -2.00 3.61 13.26
C ALA A 39 -3.23 3.95 12.39
N LYS A 40 -3.14 4.95 11.52
CA LYS A 40 -4.18 5.27 10.54
C LYS A 40 -4.26 4.21 9.44
N LEU A 41 -3.11 3.75 8.95
CA LEU A 41 -3.03 2.72 7.93
C LEU A 41 -3.68 1.42 8.41
N VAL A 42 -3.40 1.00 9.65
CA VAL A 42 -4.03 -0.15 10.30
C VAL A 42 -5.55 -0.11 10.16
N LYS A 43 -6.18 1.03 10.49
CA LYS A 43 -7.64 1.19 10.40
C LYS A 43 -8.15 1.07 8.96
N VAL A 44 -7.43 1.64 8.00
CA VAL A 44 -7.77 1.52 6.56
C VAL A 44 -7.66 0.07 6.12
N LEU A 45 -6.59 -0.63 6.51
CA LEU A 45 -6.38 -2.02 6.14
C LEU A 45 -7.38 -2.97 6.80
N ASP A 46 -7.91 -2.65 7.99
CA ASP A 46 -9.00 -3.41 8.60
C ASP A 46 -10.31 -3.31 7.79
N VAL A 47 -10.60 -2.13 7.23
CA VAL A 47 -11.71 -1.96 6.29
C VAL A 47 -11.47 -2.78 5.02
N TYR A 48 -10.24 -2.74 4.49
CA TYR A 48 -9.86 -3.49 3.29
C TYR A 48 -9.98 -4.99 3.50
N GLU A 49 -9.57 -5.49 4.66
CA GLU A 49 -9.68 -6.90 5.03
C GLU A 49 -11.14 -7.38 5.01
N ASN A 50 -12.06 -6.58 5.58
CA ASN A 50 -13.50 -6.88 5.54
C ASN A 50 -14.10 -6.72 4.13
N ARG A 51 -13.57 -5.83 3.30
CA ARG A 51 -14.01 -5.69 1.90
C ARG A 51 -13.56 -6.90 1.06
N LEU A 52 -12.29 -7.28 1.20
CA LEU A 52 -11.64 -8.34 0.44
C LEU A 52 -12.05 -9.75 0.90
N SER A 53 -12.63 -9.89 2.10
CA SER A 53 -13.28 -11.14 2.50
C SER A 53 -14.58 -11.41 1.75
N LYS A 54 -15.17 -10.40 1.11
CA LYS A 54 -16.45 -10.49 0.38
C LYS A 54 -16.28 -10.44 -1.14
N SER A 55 -15.08 -10.09 -1.62
CA SER A 55 -14.82 -9.75 -3.00
C SER A 55 -13.34 -9.94 -3.29
N LYS A 56 -12.97 -10.48 -4.45
CA LYS A 56 -11.56 -10.74 -4.76
C LYS A 56 -10.72 -9.45 -4.86
N TYR A 57 -11.32 -8.38 -5.38
CA TYR A 57 -10.69 -7.07 -5.57
C TYR A 57 -11.54 -5.96 -4.93
N MET A 58 -11.01 -4.74 -4.87
CA MET A 58 -11.71 -3.61 -4.27
C MET A 58 -13.07 -3.34 -4.94
N GLY A 59 -13.15 -3.56 -6.26
CA GLY A 59 -14.36 -3.33 -7.06
C GLY A 59 -15.29 -4.49 -7.33
N GLY A 60 -14.95 -5.70 -6.88
CA GLY A 60 -15.68 -6.91 -7.21
C GLY A 60 -14.72 -8.04 -7.56
N ASP A 61 -15.16 -8.93 -8.44
CA ASP A 61 -14.38 -10.11 -8.81
C ASP A 61 -13.36 -9.88 -9.91
N CYS A 62 -13.36 -8.69 -10.51
CA CYS A 62 -12.42 -8.26 -11.54
C CYS A 62 -11.52 -7.14 -11.02
N ILE A 63 -10.25 -7.18 -11.42
CA ILE A 63 -9.31 -6.09 -11.15
C ILE A 63 -9.76 -4.82 -11.89
N THR A 64 -9.68 -3.69 -11.21
CA THR A 64 -10.06 -2.39 -11.78
C THR A 64 -9.00 -1.33 -11.49
N LEU A 65 -9.24 -0.10 -11.97
CA LEU A 65 -8.41 1.04 -11.59
C LEU A 65 -8.35 1.23 -10.07
N ALA A 66 -9.41 0.82 -9.35
CA ALA A 66 -9.46 0.86 -7.88
C ALA A 66 -8.47 -0.07 -7.17
N ASP A 67 -7.84 -0.99 -7.89
CA ASP A 67 -6.77 -1.83 -7.37
C ASP A 67 -5.42 -1.27 -7.82
N LEU A 68 -5.33 -0.92 -9.10
CA LEU A 68 -4.09 -0.50 -9.74
C LEU A 68 -3.54 0.82 -9.17
N HIS A 69 -4.40 1.75 -8.76
CA HIS A 69 -3.95 3.02 -8.20
C HIS A 69 -3.23 2.88 -6.83
N HIS A 70 -3.31 1.72 -6.18
CA HIS A 70 -2.58 1.44 -4.93
C HIS A 70 -1.12 1.06 -5.19
N LEU A 71 -0.80 0.54 -6.38
CA LEU A 71 0.48 -0.13 -6.68
C LEU A 71 1.74 0.71 -6.36
N PRO A 72 1.82 2.00 -6.73
CA PRO A 72 3.04 2.78 -6.47
C PRO A 72 3.36 2.90 -4.98
N ASN A 73 2.38 3.35 -4.19
CA ASN A 73 2.55 3.53 -2.75
C ASN A 73 2.70 2.20 -2.02
N LEU A 74 1.93 1.18 -2.42
CA LEU A 74 2.07 -0.16 -1.88
C LEU A 74 3.49 -0.71 -2.10
N GLN A 75 4.03 -0.61 -3.32
CA GLN A 75 5.37 -1.10 -3.64
C GLN A 75 6.45 -0.44 -2.79
N CYS A 76 6.34 0.86 -2.55
CA CYS A 76 7.23 1.59 -1.65
C CYS A 76 7.17 1.01 -0.23
N LEU A 77 5.97 0.89 0.34
CA LEU A 77 5.78 0.43 1.72
C LEU A 77 6.15 -1.04 1.92
N LEU A 78 6.01 -1.90 0.90
CA LEU A 78 6.44 -3.30 0.97
C LEU A 78 7.96 -3.46 1.13
N GLY A 79 8.75 -2.43 0.82
CA GLY A 79 10.19 -2.38 1.08
C GLY A 79 10.57 -1.94 2.49
N THR A 80 9.60 -1.73 3.38
CA THR A 80 9.81 -1.18 4.74
C THR A 80 9.23 -2.10 5.83
N ASN A 81 9.42 -1.74 7.10
CA ASN A 81 8.81 -2.49 8.22
C ASN A 81 7.27 -2.42 8.23
N VAL A 82 6.67 -1.42 7.58
CA VAL A 82 5.21 -1.28 7.42
C VAL A 82 4.62 -2.46 6.64
N LYS A 83 5.43 -3.19 5.86
CA LYS A 83 5.04 -4.44 5.18
C LYS A 83 4.29 -5.41 6.10
N SER A 84 4.68 -5.49 7.36
CA SER A 84 4.05 -6.34 8.36
C SER A 84 2.55 -6.08 8.55
N GLN A 85 2.10 -4.83 8.35
CA GLN A 85 0.69 -4.45 8.42
C GLN A 85 -0.13 -5.04 7.25
N PHE A 86 0.47 -5.22 6.08
CA PHE A 86 -0.20 -5.89 4.97
C PHE A 86 -0.19 -7.41 5.16
N GLU A 87 0.89 -7.97 5.68
CA GLU A 87 1.07 -9.42 5.83
C GLU A 87 0.27 -10.04 6.99
N SER A 88 -0.10 -9.25 8.01
CA SER A 88 -0.90 -9.70 9.16
C SER A 88 -2.39 -9.92 8.83
N ARG A 89 -2.84 -9.51 7.66
CA ARG A 89 -4.24 -9.52 7.21
C ARG A 89 -4.38 -10.45 6.00
N PRO A 90 -4.97 -11.66 6.14
CA PRO A 90 -4.88 -12.68 5.11
C PRO A 90 -5.50 -12.30 3.75
N HIS A 91 -6.64 -11.59 3.73
CA HIS A 91 -7.27 -11.20 2.47
C HIS A 91 -6.52 -10.02 1.82
N VAL A 92 -6.10 -9.03 2.61
CA VAL A 92 -5.21 -7.95 2.15
C VAL A 92 -3.91 -8.51 1.60
N LYS A 93 -3.26 -9.42 2.31
CA LYS A 93 -2.02 -10.10 1.88
C LYS A 93 -2.21 -10.80 0.54
N ALA A 94 -3.30 -11.55 0.38
CA ALA A 94 -3.62 -12.25 -0.87
C ALA A 94 -3.85 -11.26 -2.02
N TRP A 95 -4.61 -10.19 -1.78
CA TRP A 95 -4.85 -9.13 -2.75
C TRP A 95 -3.55 -8.43 -3.17
N VAL A 96 -2.71 -8.03 -2.20
CA VAL A 96 -1.39 -7.43 -2.43
C VAL A 96 -0.52 -8.35 -3.30
N ALA A 97 -0.45 -9.63 -2.96
CA ALA A 97 0.34 -10.60 -3.72
C ALA A 97 -0.17 -10.72 -5.17
N ASP A 98 -1.48 -10.78 -5.37
CA ASP A 98 -2.09 -10.85 -6.71
C ASP A 98 -1.74 -9.61 -7.53
N ILE A 99 -2.07 -8.40 -7.03
CA ILE A 99 -1.90 -7.16 -7.82
C ILE A 99 -0.43 -6.83 -8.11
N THR A 100 0.49 -7.17 -7.20
CA THR A 100 1.93 -6.90 -7.40
C THR A 100 2.63 -7.95 -8.26
N SER A 101 2.09 -9.17 -8.37
CA SER A 101 2.65 -10.24 -9.23
C SER A 101 2.37 -10.04 -10.72
N ARG A 102 1.55 -9.05 -11.09
CA ARG A 102 1.08 -8.87 -12.46
C ARG A 102 2.23 -8.55 -13.41
N PRO A 103 2.27 -9.16 -14.62
CA PRO A 103 3.30 -8.86 -15.61
C PRO A 103 3.39 -7.39 -16.00
N THR A 104 2.25 -6.68 -16.01
CA THR A 104 2.20 -5.23 -16.27
C THR A 104 2.90 -4.42 -15.19
N TRP A 105 2.77 -4.83 -13.92
CA TRP A 105 3.46 -4.17 -12.81
C TRP A 105 4.96 -4.50 -12.82
N ALA A 106 5.32 -5.75 -13.11
CA ALA A 106 6.71 -6.15 -13.26
C ALA A 106 7.46 -5.33 -14.34
N LYS A 107 6.79 -4.94 -15.44
CA LYS A 107 7.34 -4.03 -16.44
C LYS A 107 7.64 -2.64 -15.88
N VAL A 108 6.75 -2.09 -15.04
CA VAL A 108 6.98 -0.81 -14.36
C VAL A 108 8.20 -0.91 -13.43
N LEU A 109 8.30 -1.98 -12.64
CA LEU A 109 9.46 -2.20 -11.76
C LEU A 109 10.77 -2.36 -12.54
N ALA A 110 10.74 -2.94 -13.74
CA ALA A 110 11.90 -3.04 -14.61
C ALA A 110 12.38 -1.68 -15.13
N MET A 111 11.49 -0.69 -15.28
CA MET A 111 11.85 0.68 -15.66
C MET A 111 12.51 1.47 -14.53
N LEU A 112 12.35 1.02 -13.27
CA LEU A 112 12.95 1.66 -12.09
C LEU A 112 14.36 1.13 -11.77
N LYS A 113 14.82 0.10 -12.48
CA LYS A 113 16.19 -0.42 -12.31
C LYS A 113 17.17 0.60 -12.93
N PRO A 114 18.26 0.96 -12.23
CA PRO A 114 19.29 1.84 -12.77
C PRO A 114 20.00 1.24 -13.99
#